data_AF-A0A1A8K5N6-F1
#
_entry.id   AF-A0A1A8K5N6-F1
#
_cell.length_a   1.000
_cell.length_b   1.000
_cell.length_c   1.000
_cell.angle_alpha   90.00
_cell.angle_beta   90.00
_cell.angle_gamma   90.00
#
_symmetry.space_group_name_H-M   'P 1'
#
loop_
_entity.id
_entity.type
_entity.pdbx_description
1 polymer ?
#
loop_
_entity_poly.entity_id
_entity_poly.type
_entity_poly.pdbx_seq_one_letter_code
_entity_poly.pdbx_strand_id
1 'polypeptide(L)'
;PKTDRQDSAELSVHQRVFNIANELLHTEITYVSKLHLLDQVFCARLMEEAQSRPFFPPDVIQGIFSNICSIYCFHQQFLLPALQKRMEEWDSNPRIGDILQKLAPFLKMYGEYVKNFDRAMELVNTWMERSSQFKTIIQEIQREERCG
;
A
#
# COMPACT_ATOMS: atom_id res chain seq x y z
N PRO A 1 -7.19 -45.79 22.95
CA PRO A 1 -6.86 -45.45 21.55
C PRO A 1 -8.12 -45.47 20.68
N LYS A 2 -8.77 -44.31 20.54
CA LYS A 2 -9.87 -44.09 19.60
C LYS A 2 -9.56 -42.79 18.88
N THR A 3 -8.99 -42.94 17.68
CA THR A 3 -9.15 -42.05 16.51
C THR A 3 -9.56 -40.61 16.79
N ASP A 4 -8.58 -39.81 17.23
CA ASP A 4 -8.48 -38.41 16.83
C ASP A 4 -7.71 -38.36 15.50
N ARG A 5 -8.05 -37.41 14.63
CA ARG A 5 -7.54 -37.17 13.27
C ARG A 5 -8.30 -37.87 12.14
N GLN A 6 -9.51 -37.39 11.89
CA GLN A 6 -10.01 -37.37 10.51
C GLN A 6 -10.99 -36.22 10.28
N ASP A 7 -10.57 -34.99 10.61
CA ASP A 7 -11.26 -33.75 10.21
C ASP A 7 -10.28 -32.82 9.51
N SER A 8 -9.75 -33.26 8.38
CA SER A 8 -9.24 -32.35 7.35
C SER A 8 -10.18 -32.47 6.16
N ALA A 9 -11.38 -31.87 6.30
CA ALA A 9 -12.38 -31.81 5.26
C ALA A 9 -11.76 -31.22 3.98
N GLU A 10 -11.82 -31.95 2.88
CA GLU A 10 -11.46 -31.43 1.56
C GLU A 10 -12.34 -30.21 1.27
N LEU A 11 -11.75 -29.01 1.33
CA LEU A 11 -12.44 -27.79 0.96
C LEU A 11 -12.93 -27.91 -0.48
N SER A 12 -14.22 -27.65 -0.71
CA SER A 12 -14.76 -27.55 -2.07
C SER A 12 -13.97 -26.52 -2.87
N VAL A 13 -13.88 -26.69 -4.18
CA VAL A 13 -13.21 -25.73 -5.07
C VAL A 13 -13.78 -24.32 -4.88
N HIS A 14 -15.11 -24.20 -4.70
CA HIS A 14 -15.79 -22.94 -4.42
C HIS A 14 -15.30 -22.29 -3.12
N GLN A 15 -15.20 -23.06 -2.03
CA GLN A 15 -14.70 -22.54 -0.76
C GLN A 15 -13.23 -22.10 -0.85
N ARG A 16 -12.41 -22.85 -1.59
CA ARG A 16 -11.00 -22.49 -1.82
C ARG A 16 -10.86 -21.17 -2.57
N VAL A 17 -11.63 -20.99 -3.66
CA VAL A 17 -11.58 -19.76 -4.46
C VAL A 17 -12.09 -18.56 -3.66
N PHE A 18 -13.17 -18.72 -2.87
CA PHE A 18 -13.64 -17.68 -1.95
C PHE A 18 -12.57 -17.29 -0.94
N ASN A 19 -11.93 -18.26 -0.29
CA ASN A 19 -10.88 -17.99 0.71
C ASN A 19 -9.70 -17.21 0.10
N ILE A 20 -9.27 -17.56 -1.11
CA ILE A 20 -8.20 -16.85 -1.83
C ILE A 20 -8.61 -15.41 -2.15
N ALA A 21 -9.83 -15.20 -2.64
CA ALA A 21 -10.33 -13.86 -2.95
C ALA A 21 -10.49 -13.00 -1.68
N ASN A 22 -10.95 -13.62 -0.58
CA ASN A 22 -11.07 -12.95 0.71
C ASN A 22 -9.69 -12.58 1.30
N GLU A 23 -8.70 -13.47 1.19
CA GLU A 23 -7.32 -13.18 1.55
C GLU A 23 -6.75 -12.01 0.72
N LEU A 24 -7.00 -12.01 -0.59
CA LEU A 24 -6.59 -10.91 -1.46
C LEU A 24 -7.22 -9.58 -1.03
N LEU A 25 -8.51 -9.57 -0.67
CA LEU A 25 -9.16 -8.37 -0.16
C LEU A 25 -8.52 -7.88 1.16
N HIS A 26 -8.27 -8.77 2.12
CA HIS A 26 -7.69 -8.37 3.41
C HIS A 26 -6.24 -7.88 3.28
N THR A 27 -5.45 -8.53 2.43
CA THR A 27 -4.08 -8.10 2.13
C THR A 27 -4.08 -6.76 1.40
N GLU A 28 -5.03 -6.52 0.50
CA GLU A 28 -5.22 -5.24 -0.17
C GLU A 28 -5.63 -4.11 0.81
N ILE A 29 -6.56 -4.36 1.73
CA ILE A 29 -6.93 -3.39 2.80
C ILE A 29 -5.68 -2.98 3.60
N THR A 30 -4.87 -3.97 3.97
CA THR A 30 -3.63 -3.73 4.71
C THR A 30 -2.62 -2.95 3.87
N TYR A 31 -2.49 -3.29 2.59
CA TYR A 31 -1.59 -2.62 1.66
C TYR A 31 -1.98 -1.15 1.45
N VAL A 32 -3.26 -0.88 1.19
CA VAL A 32 -3.82 0.47 1.06
C VAL A 32 -3.61 1.30 2.32
N SER A 33 -3.77 0.69 3.50
CA SER A 33 -3.48 1.36 4.78
C SER A 33 -2.02 1.79 4.87
N LYS A 34 -1.08 0.96 4.40
CA LYS A 34 0.35 1.31 4.34
C LYS A 34 0.63 2.41 3.31
N LEU A 35 -0.01 2.35 2.14
CA LEU A 35 0.09 3.41 1.13
C LEU A 35 -0.43 4.74 1.67
N HIS A 36 -1.53 4.73 2.43
CA HIS A 36 -2.04 5.91 3.10
C HIS A 36 -1.01 6.50 4.08
N LEU A 37 -0.33 5.67 4.88
CA LEU A 37 0.74 6.17 5.76
C LEU A 37 1.85 6.85 4.96
N LEU A 38 2.32 6.23 3.88
CA LEU A 38 3.40 6.81 3.06
C LEU A 38 2.99 8.14 2.42
N ASP A 39 1.79 8.21 1.85
CA ASP A 39 1.35 9.36 1.07
C ASP A 39 0.73 10.47 1.94
N GLN A 40 -0.28 10.12 2.72
CA GLN A 40 -1.12 11.08 3.46
C GLN A 40 -0.54 11.46 4.83
N VAL A 41 0.45 10.70 5.33
CA VAL A 41 1.13 11.03 6.59
C VAL A 41 2.55 11.48 6.32
N PHE A 42 3.43 10.60 5.81
CA PHE A 42 4.84 10.97 5.62
C PHE A 42 5.04 12.03 4.54
N CYS A 43 4.58 11.79 3.31
CA CYS A 43 4.79 12.72 2.20
C CYS A 43 4.10 14.07 2.45
N ALA A 44 2.82 14.05 2.87
CA ALA A 44 2.06 15.25 3.15
C ALA A 44 2.71 16.14 4.23
N ARG A 45 3.16 15.56 5.36
CA ARG A 45 3.79 16.31 6.46
C ARG A 45 5.14 16.89 6.05
N LEU A 46 5.95 16.12 5.33
CA LEU A 46 7.21 16.62 4.80
C LEU A 46 7.00 17.75 3.79
N MET A 47 5.98 17.65 2.93
CA MET A 47 5.63 18.70 1.97
C MET A 47 5.19 19.99 2.68
N GLU A 48 4.34 19.88 3.69
CA GLU A 48 3.88 21.00 4.53
C GLU A 48 5.06 21.73 5.18
N GLU A 49 5.99 20.97 5.77
CA GLU A 49 7.20 21.53 6.41
C GLU A 49 8.15 22.18 5.39
N ALA A 50 8.36 21.57 4.22
CA ALA A 50 9.21 22.15 3.18
C ALA A 50 8.63 23.43 2.55
N GLN A 51 7.29 23.57 2.53
CA GLN A 51 6.63 24.79 2.05
C GLN A 51 6.67 25.91 3.09
N SER A 52 6.52 25.57 4.37
CA SER A 52 6.54 26.57 5.45
C SER A 52 7.94 27.03 5.82
N ARG A 53 8.96 26.17 5.66
CA ARG A 53 10.35 26.45 6.08
C ARG A 53 11.37 25.83 5.11
N PRO A 54 12.47 26.53 4.77
CA PRO A 54 13.44 26.06 3.78
C PRO A 54 14.46 25.05 4.36
N PHE A 55 14.02 24.04 5.10
CA PHE A 55 14.93 23.04 5.71
C PHE A 55 15.39 21.96 4.73
N PHE A 56 14.56 21.63 3.75
CA PHE A 56 14.86 20.72 2.65
C PHE A 56 13.98 21.09 1.45
N PRO A 57 14.47 20.95 0.21
CA PRO A 57 13.73 21.36 -0.96
C PRO A 57 12.58 20.36 -1.27
N PRO A 58 11.44 20.82 -1.80
CA PRO A 58 10.33 19.95 -2.20
C PRO A 58 10.74 18.84 -3.19
N ASP A 59 11.72 19.11 -4.06
CA ASP A 59 12.25 18.14 -5.03
C ASP A 59 12.85 16.89 -4.38
N VAL A 60 13.35 17.01 -3.14
CA VAL A 60 13.84 15.86 -2.38
C VAL A 60 12.68 14.95 -1.99
N ILE A 61 11.56 15.53 -1.58
CA ILE A 61 10.36 14.78 -1.20
C ILE A 61 9.80 14.07 -2.43
N GLN A 62 9.70 14.78 -3.57
CA GLN A 62 9.32 14.18 -4.84
C GLN A 62 10.29 13.05 -5.25
N GLY A 63 11.59 13.23 -5.02
CA GLY A 63 12.59 12.20 -5.27
C GLY A 63 12.48 10.97 -4.36
N ILE A 64 12.01 11.13 -3.12
CA ILE A 64 11.80 10.02 -2.17
C ILE A 64 10.51 9.26 -2.50
N PHE A 65 9.41 9.99 -2.70
CA PHE A 65 8.08 9.41 -2.82
C PHE A 65 7.67 9.09 -4.27
N SER A 66 8.35 9.67 -5.27
CA SER A 66 8.08 9.42 -6.70
C SER A 66 6.59 9.55 -7.00
N ASN A 67 6.00 8.55 -7.66
CA ASN A 67 4.59 8.49 -8.01
C ASN A 67 3.73 7.73 -6.98
N ILE A 68 4.11 7.70 -5.69
CA ILE A 68 3.34 7.01 -4.62
C ILE A 68 1.89 7.52 -4.54
N CYS A 69 1.66 8.82 -4.76
CA CYS A 69 0.31 9.39 -4.75
C CYS A 69 -0.58 8.70 -5.79
N SER A 70 -0.05 8.44 -6.98
CA SER A 70 -0.75 7.77 -8.08
C SER A 70 -1.05 6.31 -7.74
N ILE A 71 -0.09 5.63 -7.13
CA ILE A 71 -0.27 4.24 -6.65
C ILE A 71 -1.35 4.19 -5.56
N TYR A 72 -1.27 5.06 -4.56
CA TYR A 72 -2.28 5.15 -3.50
C TYR A 72 -3.67 5.43 -4.07
N CYS A 73 -3.81 6.46 -4.92
CA CYS A 73 -5.08 6.78 -5.56
C CYS A 73 -5.66 5.60 -6.33
N PHE A 74 -4.83 4.88 -7.10
CA PHE A 74 -5.28 3.72 -7.86
C PHE A 74 -5.83 2.62 -6.95
N HIS A 75 -5.08 2.24 -5.91
CA HIS A 75 -5.48 1.18 -5.00
C HIS A 75 -6.71 1.58 -4.16
N GLN A 76 -6.70 2.78 -3.58
CA GLN A 76 -7.77 3.30 -2.73
C GLN A 76 -9.09 3.55 -3.49
N GLN A 77 -9.03 4.07 -4.71
CA GLN A 77 -10.22 4.53 -5.44
C GLN A 77 -10.76 3.50 -6.42
N PHE A 78 -9.95 2.52 -6.86
CA PHE A 78 -10.34 1.58 -7.90
C PHE A 78 -10.23 0.12 -7.47
N LEU A 79 -9.05 -0.35 -7.06
CA LEU A 79 -8.86 -1.78 -6.78
C LEU A 79 -9.61 -2.22 -5.52
N LEU A 80 -9.38 -1.55 -4.40
CA LEU A 80 -10.00 -1.92 -3.12
C LEU A 80 -11.53 -1.85 -3.17
N PRO A 81 -12.17 -0.76 -3.63
CA PRO A 81 -13.63 -0.71 -3.74
C PRO A 81 -14.21 -1.78 -4.68
N ALA A 82 -13.50 -2.11 -5.77
CA ALA A 82 -13.95 -3.16 -6.69
C ALA A 82 -13.89 -4.56 -6.05
N LEU A 83 -12.84 -4.85 -5.26
CA LEU A 83 -12.73 -6.11 -4.52
C LEU A 83 -13.77 -6.19 -3.40
N GLN A 84 -13.98 -5.12 -2.63
CA GLN A 84 -14.99 -5.06 -1.56
C GLN A 84 -16.38 -5.37 -2.12
N LYS A 85 -16.80 -4.66 -3.17
CA LYS A 85 -18.09 -4.89 -3.83
C LYS A 85 -18.23 -6.33 -4.33
N ARG A 86 -17.15 -6.89 -4.90
CA ARG A 86 -17.17 -8.27 -5.40
C ARG A 86 -17.35 -9.30 -4.30
N MET A 87 -16.76 -9.08 -3.13
CA MET A 87 -16.91 -9.97 -1.99
C MET A 87 -18.29 -9.85 -1.33
N GLU A 88 -18.92 -8.67 -1.35
CA GLU A 88 -20.31 -8.48 -0.92
C GLU A 88 -21.31 -9.24 -1.79
N GLU A 89 -21.06 -9.30 -3.10
CA GLU A 89 -21.94 -9.93 -4.11
C GLU A 89 -21.43 -11.32 -4.55
N TRP A 90 -20.58 -11.97 -3.76
CA TRP A 90 -19.82 -13.15 -4.18
C TRP A 90 -20.68 -14.31 -4.69
N ASP A 91 -21.78 -14.61 -4.01
CA ASP A 91 -22.68 -15.73 -4.36
C ASP A 91 -23.27 -15.59 -5.77
N SER A 92 -23.42 -14.36 -6.26
CA SER A 92 -23.94 -14.07 -7.61
C SER A 92 -22.84 -13.99 -8.66
N ASN A 93 -21.61 -13.68 -8.28
CA ASN A 93 -20.49 -13.45 -9.21
C ASN A 93 -19.14 -13.87 -8.60
N PRO A 94 -18.87 -15.18 -8.43
CA PRO A 94 -17.72 -15.69 -7.66
C PRO A 94 -16.41 -15.70 -8.46
N ARG A 95 -15.94 -14.53 -8.86
CA ARG A 95 -14.68 -14.33 -9.61
C ARG A 95 -14.08 -12.98 -9.25
N ILE A 96 -12.80 -12.76 -9.55
CA ILE A 96 -12.15 -11.43 -9.48
C ILE A 96 -11.28 -11.13 -10.71
N GLY A 97 -11.10 -12.12 -11.59
CA GLY A 97 -10.19 -12.01 -12.73
C GLY A 97 -10.56 -10.91 -13.72
N ASP A 98 -11.85 -10.60 -13.87
CA ASP A 98 -12.35 -9.48 -14.68
C ASP A 98 -11.97 -8.11 -14.10
N ILE A 99 -11.94 -7.98 -12.77
CA ILE A 99 -11.45 -6.77 -12.10
C ILE A 99 -9.96 -6.61 -12.38
N LEU A 100 -9.18 -7.66 -12.15
CA LEU A 100 -7.72 -7.63 -12.36
C LEU A 100 -7.37 -7.39 -13.82
N GLN A 101 -8.08 -8.01 -14.78
CA GLN A 101 -7.87 -7.79 -16.20
C GLN A 101 -8.11 -6.33 -16.60
N LYS A 102 -9.17 -5.70 -16.07
CA LYS A 102 -9.47 -4.29 -16.31
C LYS A 102 -8.41 -3.36 -15.73
N LEU A 103 -7.87 -3.70 -14.56
CA LEU A 103 -6.96 -2.83 -13.81
C LEU A 103 -5.47 -3.09 -14.07
N ALA A 104 -5.10 -4.25 -14.61
CA ALA A 104 -3.72 -4.62 -14.91
C ALA A 104 -2.95 -3.59 -15.77
N PRO A 105 -3.55 -2.92 -16.77
CA PRO A 105 -2.83 -1.89 -17.54
C PRO A 105 -2.29 -0.73 -16.70
N PHE A 106 -2.96 -0.40 -15.58
CA PHE A 106 -2.54 0.69 -14.70
C PHE A 106 -1.31 0.34 -13.85
N LEU A 107 -1.07 -0.95 -13.61
CA LEU A 107 0.11 -1.42 -12.87
C LEU A 107 1.44 -1.06 -13.56
N LYS A 108 1.42 -0.66 -14.84
CA LYS A 108 2.61 -0.13 -15.54
C LYS A 108 3.25 1.07 -14.82
N MET A 109 2.49 1.84 -14.03
CA MET A 109 3.03 2.94 -13.22
C MET A 109 4.07 2.49 -12.18
N TYR A 110 4.03 1.22 -11.75
CA TYR A 110 5.06 0.68 -10.84
C TYR A 110 6.44 0.63 -11.48
N GLY A 111 6.55 0.65 -12.81
CA GLY A 111 7.84 0.73 -13.49
C GLY A 111 8.63 1.99 -13.11
N GLU A 112 7.94 3.12 -12.94
CA GLU A 112 8.55 4.36 -12.46
C GLU A 112 8.94 4.25 -10.98
N TYR A 113 8.04 3.75 -10.14
CA TYR A 113 8.29 3.57 -8.71
C TYR A 113 9.49 2.68 -8.41
N VAL A 114 9.56 1.51 -9.06
CA VAL A 114 10.65 0.55 -8.88
C VAL A 114 11.96 1.11 -9.40
N LYS A 115 11.95 1.79 -10.56
CA LYS A 115 13.15 2.43 -11.12
C LYS A 115 13.71 3.51 -10.19
N ASN A 116 12.87 4.17 -9.40
CA ASN A 116 13.29 5.21 -8.47
C ASN A 116 13.76 4.69 -7.10
N PHE A 117 13.64 3.39 -6.80
CA PHE A 117 13.87 2.84 -5.47
C PHE A 117 15.26 3.17 -4.89
N ASP A 118 16.33 2.90 -5.64
CA ASP A 118 17.71 3.11 -5.16
C ASP A 118 17.96 4.60 -4.84
N ARG A 119 17.49 5.49 -5.72
CA ARG A 119 17.59 6.94 -5.53
C ARG A 119 16.79 7.41 -4.33
N ALA A 120 15.58 6.89 -4.13
CA ALA A 120 14.75 7.24 -2.99
C ALA A 120 15.45 6.86 -1.67
N MET A 121 16.03 5.65 -1.60
CA MET A 121 16.75 5.20 -0.42
C MET A 121 18.01 6.03 -0.15
N GLU A 122 18.76 6.40 -1.18
CA GLU A 122 19.90 7.32 -1.05
C GLU A 122 19.48 8.68 -0.50
N LEU A 123 18.38 9.26 -1.01
CA LEU A 123 17.84 10.52 -0.53
C LEU A 123 17.39 10.43 0.93
N VAL A 124 16.67 9.38 1.32
CA VAL A 124 16.27 9.16 2.72
C VAL A 124 17.50 9.13 3.62
N ASN A 125 18.51 8.33 3.30
CA ASN A 125 19.73 8.22 4.11
C ASN A 125 20.46 9.57 4.21
N THR A 126 20.66 10.23 3.07
CA THR A 126 21.34 11.53 3.00
C THR A 126 20.64 12.58 3.85
N TRP A 127 19.31 12.66 3.78
CA TRP A 127 18.54 13.70 4.49
C TRP A 127 18.28 13.38 5.96
N MET A 128 18.27 12.10 6.34
CA MET A 128 18.30 11.66 7.74
C MET A 128 19.60 12.06 8.45
N GLU A 129 20.73 12.11 7.74
CA GLU A 129 22.02 12.57 8.30
C GLU A 129 22.19 14.08 8.21
N ARG A 130 21.82 14.67 7.07
CA ARG A 130 22.06 16.09 6.77
C ARG A 130 21.14 17.04 7.51
N SER A 131 19.89 16.65 7.78
CA SER A 131 18.87 17.53 8.34
C SER A 131 18.27 16.95 9.62
N SER A 132 18.60 17.59 10.75
CA SER A 132 18.00 17.25 12.05
C SER A 132 16.49 17.39 12.02
N GLN A 133 15.96 18.39 11.32
CA GLN A 133 14.51 18.60 11.22
C GLN A 133 13.84 17.48 10.42
N PHE A 134 14.40 17.10 9.26
CA PHE A 134 13.89 15.97 8.48
C PHE A 134 13.84 14.71 9.33
N LYS A 135 14.94 14.41 10.03
CA LYS A 135 15.04 13.28 10.96
C LYS A 135 13.99 13.33 12.07
N THR A 136 13.80 14.49 12.69
CA THR A 136 12.78 14.67 13.75
C THR A 136 11.39 14.37 13.23
N ILE A 137 11.01 14.93 12.08
CA ILE A 137 9.68 14.71 11.48
C ILE A 137 9.45 13.22 11.22
N ILE A 138 10.42 12.52 10.61
CA ILE A 138 10.33 11.08 10.36
C ILE A 138 10.14 10.30 11.67
N GLN A 139 10.94 10.61 12.70
CA GLN A 139 10.88 9.92 13.99
C GLN A 139 9.59 10.21 14.77
N GLU A 140 9.05 11.42 14.66
CA GLU A 140 7.76 11.78 15.25
C GLU A 140 6.63 10.97 14.63
N ILE A 141 6.58 10.91 13.29
CA ILE A 141 5.56 10.12 12.60
C ILE A 141 5.71 8.63 12.93
N GLN A 142 6.92 8.09 12.95
CA GLN A 142 7.19 6.69 13.30
C GLN A 142 6.77 6.30 14.71
N ARG A 143 6.62 7.26 15.63
CA ARG A 143 6.15 7.01 17.01
C ARG A 143 4.64 6.98 17.14
N GLU A 144 3.90 7.34 16.10
CA GLU A 144 2.44 7.30 16.12
C GLU A 144 1.96 5.85 16.00
N GLU A 145 0.92 5.49 16.77
CA GLU A 145 0.37 4.12 16.82
C GLU A 145 -0.03 3.57 15.44
N ARG A 146 -0.35 4.45 14.49
CA ARG A 146 -0.72 4.08 13.12
C ARG A 146 0.45 3.54 12.29
N CYS A 147 1.70 3.75 12.71
CA CYS A 147 2.90 3.29 12.00
C CYS A 147 3.41 1.91 12.45
N GLY A 148 2.85 1.32 13.51
CA GLY A 148 3.21 -0.01 14.02
C GLY A 148 3.04 -0.16 15.52
#